data_AF-A0A0M4G2I4-F1
#
_entry.id   AF-A0A0M4G2I4-F1
#
_cell.length_a   1.000
_cell.length_b   1.000
_cell.length_c   1.000
_cell.angle_alpha   90.00
_cell.angle_beta   90.00
_cell.angle_gamma   90.00
#
_symmetry.space_group_name_H-M   'P 1'
#
loop_
_entity.id
_entity.type
_entity.pdbx_description
1 polymer ?
#
loop_
_entity_poly.entity_id
_entity_poly.type
_entity_poly.pdbx_seq_one_letter_code
_entity_poly.pdbx_strand_id
1 'polypeptide(L)'
;MANQFGSRVVNEEGTSRATWLWDTALIQLKPDEVIAYLNGNNANRVYLQINRSIPNAAYKQFISKASAAGIQLHALDGAPTYYIS
;
A
#
# COMPACT_ATOMS: atom_id res chain seq x y z
N MET A 1 2.63 45.35 -14.71
CA MET A 1 2.24 45.09 -13.29
C MET A 1 1.74 43.67 -13.21
N ALA A 2 2.28 42.90 -12.28
CA ALA A 2 2.17 41.44 -12.24
C ALA A 2 0.88 40.98 -11.52
N ASN A 3 0.26 39.89 -12.01
CA ASN A 3 -0.59 39.04 -11.20
C ASN A 3 0.12 37.70 -11.06
N GLN A 4 0.77 37.53 -9.90
CA GLN A 4 1.75 36.49 -9.59
C GLN A 4 1.15 35.29 -8.85
N PHE A 5 -0.17 35.13 -8.90
CA PHE A 5 -0.84 34.00 -8.28
C PHE A 5 -1.50 33.20 -9.37
N GLY A 6 -0.64 32.59 -10.21
CA GLY A 6 -1.03 31.40 -10.94
C GLY A 6 -1.56 30.42 -9.91
N SER A 7 -2.88 30.32 -9.85
CA SER A 7 -3.57 29.31 -9.06
C SER A 7 -3.15 27.99 -9.68
N ARG A 8 -2.04 27.42 -9.17
CA ARG A 8 -1.77 26.00 -9.31
C ARG A 8 -2.95 25.38 -8.60
N VAL A 9 -3.95 24.99 -9.36
CA VAL A 9 -4.79 23.88 -8.98
C VAL A 9 -3.79 22.75 -8.82
N VAL A 10 -3.28 22.57 -7.60
CA VAL A 10 -2.57 21.36 -7.24
C VAL A 10 -3.69 20.36 -7.20
N ASN A 11 -3.95 19.73 -8.35
CA ASN A 11 -4.69 18.49 -8.36
C ASN A 11 -3.88 17.58 -7.44
N GLU A 12 -4.35 17.38 -6.20
CA GLU A 12 -3.82 16.36 -5.28
C GLU A 12 -4.10 14.94 -5.81
N GLU A 13 -4.65 14.82 -7.02
CA GLU A 13 -4.65 13.65 -7.87
C GLU A 13 -3.21 13.25 -8.24
N GLY A 14 -2.48 12.68 -7.29
CA GLY A 14 -1.11 12.23 -7.50
C GLY A 14 -0.26 12.09 -6.24
N THR A 15 -0.72 12.56 -5.07
CA THR A 15 0.05 12.37 -3.84
C THR A 15 -0.05 10.91 -3.42
N SER A 16 0.98 10.13 -3.73
CA SER A 16 1.10 8.73 -3.28
C SER A 16 1.01 8.67 -1.75
N ARG A 17 -0.05 8.05 -1.22
CA ARG A 17 -0.25 7.92 0.23
C ARG A 17 0.27 6.58 0.70
N ALA A 18 1.17 6.64 1.67
CA ALA A 18 1.70 5.47 2.34
C ALA A 18 0.91 5.16 3.62
N THR A 19 0.64 3.88 3.90
CA THR A 19 0.03 3.44 5.16
C THR A 19 0.68 2.16 5.69
N TRP A 20 0.47 1.89 6.97
CA TRP A 20 0.97 0.70 7.67
C TRP A 20 -0.17 -0.25 8.03
N LEU A 21 -0.08 -1.51 7.62
CA LEU A 21 -0.99 -2.58 8.02
C LEU A 21 -0.27 -3.50 9.02
N TRP A 22 -0.60 -3.32 10.30
CA TRP A 22 -0.07 -4.11 11.41
C TRP A 22 -0.86 -5.41 11.63
N ASP A 23 -2.19 -5.38 11.45
CA ASP A 23 -3.04 -6.56 11.57
C ASP A 23 -3.04 -7.34 10.25
N THR A 24 -2.02 -8.17 10.05
CA THR A 24 -1.88 -8.94 8.83
C THR A 24 -2.78 -10.16 8.76
N ALA A 25 -3.53 -10.51 9.81
CA ALA A 25 -4.56 -11.56 9.69
C ALA A 25 -5.66 -11.17 8.68
N LEU A 26 -5.90 -9.86 8.51
CA LEU A 26 -6.87 -9.32 7.57
C LEU A 26 -6.58 -9.67 6.11
N ILE A 27 -5.31 -9.92 5.74
CA ILE A 27 -4.96 -10.29 4.36
C ILE A 27 -5.46 -11.69 3.99
N GLN A 28 -5.76 -12.53 4.99
CA GLN A 28 -6.36 -13.85 4.78
C GLN A 28 -7.87 -13.80 4.93
N LEU A 29 -8.34 -13.14 5.97
CA LEU A 29 -9.76 -13.15 6.35
C LEU A 29 -10.59 -12.28 5.39
N LYS A 30 -10.05 -11.14 4.97
CA LYS A 30 -10.78 -10.07 4.27
C LYS A 30 -9.95 -9.34 3.20
N PRO A 31 -9.26 -10.05 2.29
CA PRO A 31 -8.35 -9.42 1.33
C PRO A 31 -9.03 -8.38 0.42
N ASP A 32 -10.26 -8.64 -0.02
CA ASP A 32 -11.01 -7.73 -0.88
C ASP A 32 -11.41 -6.43 -0.17
N GLU A 33 -11.87 -6.54 1.08
CA GLU A 33 -12.24 -5.37 1.88
C GLU A 33 -11.02 -4.48 2.13
N VAL A 34 -9.85 -5.08 2.40
CA VAL A 34 -8.61 -4.33 2.59
C VAL A 34 -8.22 -3.60 1.30
N ILE A 35 -8.29 -4.25 0.13
CA ILE A 35 -7.98 -3.60 -1.15
C ILE A 35 -8.97 -2.47 -1.46
N ALA A 36 -10.26 -2.68 -1.24
CA ALA A 36 -11.29 -1.66 -1.42
C ALA A 36 -11.04 -0.44 -0.51
N TYR A 37 -10.68 -0.68 0.75
CA TYR A 37 -10.33 0.37 1.70
C TYR A 37 -9.10 1.16 1.23
N LEU A 38 -8.05 0.48 0.78
CA LEU A 38 -6.82 1.12 0.31
C LEU A 38 -7.09 1.99 -0.93
N ASN A 39 -7.87 1.49 -1.88
CA ASN A 39 -8.27 2.24 -3.07
C ASN A 39 -9.13 3.46 -2.72
N GLY A 40 -10.14 3.29 -1.85
CA GLY A 40 -11.01 4.38 -1.42
C GLY A 40 -10.29 5.50 -0.67
N ASN A 41 -9.09 5.22 -0.13
CA ASN A 41 -8.26 6.19 0.58
C ASN A 41 -7.05 6.70 -0.25
N ASN A 42 -6.93 6.30 -1.51
CA ASN A 42 -5.78 6.57 -2.38
C ASN A 42 -4.43 6.11 -1.75
N ALA A 43 -4.47 5.04 -0.96
CA ALA A 43 -3.31 4.44 -0.32
C ALA A 43 -2.63 3.46 -1.28
N ASN A 44 -1.78 4.00 -2.15
CA ASN A 44 -1.09 3.24 -3.19
C ASN A 44 0.25 2.63 -2.72
N ARG A 45 0.73 2.97 -1.51
CA ARG A 45 1.89 2.35 -0.89
C ARG A 45 1.50 1.80 0.48
N VAL A 46 1.77 0.53 0.73
CA VAL A 46 1.37 -0.11 1.98
C VAL A 46 2.51 -0.95 2.52
N TYR A 47 2.81 -0.76 3.80
CA TYR A 47 3.82 -1.55 4.50
C TYR A 47 3.12 -2.60 5.37
N LEU A 48 3.48 -3.87 5.18
CA LEU A 48 2.93 -5.00 5.93
C LEU A 48 3.91 -5.42 7.01
N GLN A 49 3.42 -5.62 8.23
CA GLN A 49 4.20 -6.29 9.27
C GLN A 49 4.17 -7.80 9.06
N ILE A 50 5.33 -8.46 8.93
CA ILE A 50 5.35 -9.93 8.87
C ILE A 50 4.94 -10.53 10.22
N ASN A 51 3.86 -11.28 10.18
CA ASN A 51 3.42 -12.19 11.22
C ASN A 51 3.80 -13.63 10.83
N ARG A 52 4.67 -14.26 11.62
CA ARG A 52 5.20 -15.62 11.39
C ARG A 52 4.16 -16.73 11.47
N SER A 53 3.01 -16.45 12.11
CA SER A 53 1.88 -17.37 12.15
C SER A 53 1.11 -17.43 10.83
N ILE A 54 1.34 -16.45 9.94
CA ILE A 54 0.69 -16.39 8.63
C ILE A 54 1.62 -17.02 7.59
N PRO A 55 1.16 -18.01 6.81
CA PRO A 55 1.96 -18.62 5.76
C PRO A 55 2.37 -17.60 4.70
N ASN A 56 3.62 -17.67 4.24
CA ASN A 56 4.17 -16.82 3.18
C ASN A 56 3.32 -16.82 1.90
N ALA A 57 2.59 -17.92 1.62
CA ALA A 57 1.67 -18.01 0.49
C ALA A 57 0.54 -16.98 0.56
N ALA A 58 0.01 -16.68 1.77
CA ALA A 58 -1.04 -15.69 1.95
C ALA A 58 -0.54 -14.28 1.63
N TYR A 59 0.67 -13.93 2.07
CA TYR A 59 1.30 -12.66 1.67
C TYR A 59 1.48 -12.57 0.16
N LYS A 60 2.02 -13.62 -0.48
CA LYS A 60 2.23 -13.63 -1.94
C LYS A 60 0.91 -13.44 -2.71
N GLN A 61 -0.14 -14.17 -2.31
CA GLN A 61 -1.47 -14.05 -2.92
C GLN A 61 -2.04 -12.64 -2.76
N PHE A 62 -1.97 -12.08 -1.55
CA PHE A 62 -2.45 -10.73 -1.28
C PHE A 62 -1.65 -9.66 -2.04
N ILE A 63 -0.31 -9.77 -2.07
CA ILE A 63 0.58 -8.87 -2.79
C ILE A 63 0.25 -8.87 -4.29
N SER A 64 0.06 -10.04 -4.88
CA SER A 64 -0.31 -10.16 -6.29
C SER A 64 -1.65 -9.49 -6.58
N LYS A 65 -2.65 -9.71 -5.72
CA LYS A 65 -3.99 -9.14 -5.87
C LYS A 65 -3.99 -7.62 -5.77
N ALA A 66 -3.30 -7.05 -4.79
CA ALA A 66 -3.20 -5.60 -4.62
C ALA A 66 -2.34 -4.95 -5.72
N SER A 67 -1.29 -5.62 -6.20
CA SER A 67 -0.49 -5.14 -7.33
C SER A 67 -1.33 -5.02 -8.60
N ALA A 68 -2.24 -5.96 -8.84
CA ALA A 68 -3.21 -5.88 -9.95
C ALA A 68 -4.17 -4.69 -9.81
N ALA A 69 -4.37 -4.16 -8.60
CA ALA A 69 -5.15 -2.96 -8.31
C ALA A 69 -4.30 -1.67 -8.29
N GLY A 70 -3.00 -1.75 -8.64
CA GLY A 70 -2.10 -0.59 -8.65
C GLY A 70 -1.54 -0.19 -7.28
N ILE A 71 -1.67 -1.05 -6.27
CA ILE A 71 -1.16 -0.82 -4.92
C ILE A 71 0.19 -1.54 -4.75
N GLN A 72 1.24 -0.79 -4.39
CA GLN A 72 2.55 -1.33 -4.03
C GLN A 72 2.60 -1.73 -2.56
N LEU A 73 2.78 -3.02 -2.31
CA LEU A 73 2.96 -3.57 -0.98
C LEU A 73 4.44 -3.86 -0.70
N HIS A 74 4.89 -3.48 0.49
CA HIS A 74 6.23 -3.73 1.01
C HIS A 74 6.09 -4.53 2.30
N ALA A 75 6.40 -5.81 2.26
CA ALA A 75 6.38 -6.63 3.47
C ALA A 75 7.69 -6.44 4.25
N LEU A 76 7.59 -5.96 5.48
CA LEU A 76 8.73 -5.78 6.37
C LEU A 76 8.78 -6.96 7.34
N ASP A 77 9.73 -7.85 7.06
CA ASP A 77 10.10 -9.01 7.88
C ASP A 77 10.73 -8.59 9.23
N GLY A 78 11.25 -7.37 9.31
CA GLY A 78 12.15 -6.96 10.38
C GLY A 78 13.60 -7.40 10.12
N ALA A 79 13.85 -8.30 9.17
CA ALA A 79 15.19 -8.55 8.65
C ALA A 79 15.67 -7.40 7.75
N PRO A 80 16.89 -6.86 7.98
CA PRO A 80 17.51 -5.89 7.09
C PRO A 80 18.00 -6.61 5.84
N THR A 81 17.13 -6.80 4.86
CA THR A 81 17.58 -7.22 3.52
C THR A 81 16.88 -6.35 2.48
N TYR A 82 17.60 -5.31 2.06
CA TYR A 82 17.39 -4.72 0.75
C TYR A 82 17.70 -5.82 -0.27
N TYR A 83 16.69 -6.31 -0.98
CA TYR A 83 16.93 -6.92 -2.28
C TYR A 83 15.97 -6.29 -3.26
N ILE A 84 16.55 -5.38 -4.04
CA ILE A 84 15.97 -4.78 -5.22
C ILE A 84 16.35 -5.74 -6.35
N SER A 85 15.38 -6.33 -7.02
CA SER A 85 15.52 -6.83 -8.39
C SER A 85 14.21 -6.61 -9.13
#